data_AF-A0A3B9AAF3-F1
#
_entry.id   AF-A0A3B9AAF3-F1
#
_cell.length_a   1.000
_cell.length_b   1.000
_cell.length_c   1.000
_cell.angle_alpha   90.00
_cell.angle_beta   90.00
_cell.angle_gamma   90.00
#
_symmetry.space_group_name_H-M   'P 1'
#
loop_
_entity.id
_entity.type
_entity.pdbx_description
1 polymer ?
#
loop_
_entity_poly.entity_id
_entity_poly.type
_entity_poly.pdbx_seq_one_letter_code
_entity_poly.pdbx_strand_id
1 'polypeptide(L)'
;MDGSSEVRPAQLDRDIAVLSMRRLFFGTGITGAVSLMLVLIGSSRTGEAQYTIWVVALASVFFARIASFLNIKRTFDCEGLTPQLQHKLMVSGLLFALSDGLIWASASWVVFALLDVSLYAVMSLTLVAVASFGLIYMFQPRAAAVAMSLASVPLLVFPFADTG
;
A
#
# COMPACT_ATOMS: atom_id res chain seq x y z
N MET A 1 24.96 -37.08 -15.33
CA MET A 1 23.55 -36.69 -15.50
C MET A 1 23.20 -35.80 -14.32
N ASP A 2 23.27 -34.50 -14.52
CA ASP A 2 23.12 -33.49 -13.47
C ASP A 2 21.65 -33.27 -13.13
N GLY A 3 21.22 -33.82 -11.99
CA GLY A 3 19.92 -33.53 -11.36
C GLY A 3 19.83 -32.14 -10.70
N SER A 4 20.71 -31.19 -11.07
CA SER A 4 20.83 -29.87 -10.44
C SER A 4 20.00 -28.77 -11.10
N SER A 5 19.30 -29.07 -12.20
CA SER A 5 18.53 -28.08 -12.97
C SER A 5 17.11 -27.82 -12.43
N GLU A 6 16.45 -28.81 -11.82
CA GLU A 6 15.06 -28.68 -11.33
C GLU A 6 14.93 -28.05 -9.93
N VAL A 7 16.00 -28.03 -9.14
CA VAL A 7 15.97 -27.49 -7.76
C VAL A 7 15.96 -25.95 -7.75
N ARG A 8 16.52 -25.31 -8.79
CA ARG A 8 16.63 -23.84 -8.89
C ARG A 8 15.29 -23.09 -9.04
N PRO A 9 14.32 -23.51 -9.87
CA PRO A 9 13.06 -22.78 -10.01
C PRO A 9 12.23 -22.77 -8.70
N ALA A 10 12.15 -23.91 -8.00
CA ALA A 10 11.40 -24.00 -6.75
C ALA A 10 12.01 -23.14 -5.61
N GLN A 11 13.34 -23.03 -5.56
CA GLN A 11 14.03 -22.13 -4.63
C GLN A 11 13.81 -20.66 -4.99
N LEU A 12 13.91 -20.31 -6.27
CA LEU A 12 13.70 -18.95 -6.75
C LEU A 12 12.27 -18.46 -6.44
N ASP A 13 11.26 -19.29 -6.69
CA ASP A 13 9.85 -18.95 -6.40
C ASP A 13 9.61 -18.73 -4.91
N ARG A 14 10.27 -19.53 -4.06
CA ARG A 14 10.24 -19.37 -2.60
C ARG A 14 10.88 -18.05 -2.18
N ASP A 15 12.03 -17.69 -2.74
CA ASP A 15 12.72 -16.45 -2.41
C ASP A 15 11.91 -15.22 -2.85
N ILE A 16 11.30 -15.27 -4.04
CA ILE A 16 10.38 -14.23 -4.53
C ILE A 16 9.18 -14.09 -3.59
N ALA A 17 8.59 -15.20 -3.14
CA ALA A 17 7.46 -15.18 -2.22
C ALA A 17 7.85 -14.56 -0.86
N VAL A 18 8.99 -14.94 -0.29
CA VAL A 18 9.50 -14.38 0.97
C VAL A 18 9.78 -12.88 0.84
N LEU A 19 10.43 -12.48 -0.24
CA LEU A 19 10.74 -11.07 -0.48
C LEU A 19 9.46 -10.25 -0.70
N SER A 20 8.49 -10.80 -1.44
CA SER A 20 7.18 -10.18 -1.66
C SER A 20 6.42 -10.02 -0.34
N MET A 21 6.38 -11.05 0.52
CA MET A 21 5.75 -10.96 1.83
C MET A 21 6.41 -9.90 2.72
N ARG A 22 7.75 -9.84 2.77
CA ARG A 22 8.46 -8.80 3.52
C ARG A 22 8.09 -7.40 3.03
N ARG A 23 8.12 -7.20 1.70
CA ARG A 23 7.78 -5.90 1.10
C ARG A 23 6.32 -5.51 1.34
N LEU A 24 5.39 -6.46 1.25
CA LEU A 24 3.98 -6.23 1.57
C LEU A 24 3.81 -5.80 3.03
N PHE A 25 4.50 -6.43 3.97
CA PHE A 25 4.43 -6.07 5.39
C PHE A 25 4.97 -4.66 5.65
N PHE A 26 6.19 -4.37 5.21
CA PHE A 26 6.81 -3.05 5.40
C PHE A 26 6.05 -1.96 4.65
N GLY A 27 5.63 -2.23 3.42
CA GLY A 27 4.86 -1.31 2.59
C GLY A 27 3.51 -0.95 3.20
N THR A 28 2.77 -1.97 3.67
CA THR A 28 1.50 -1.77 4.38
C THR A 28 1.72 -0.96 5.65
N GLY A 29 2.78 -1.28 6.41
CA GLY A 29 3.19 -0.59 7.64
C GLY A 29 3.43 0.91 7.41
N ILE A 30 4.31 1.24 6.47
CA ILE A 30 4.70 2.61 6.15
C ILE A 30 3.50 3.39 5.59
N THR A 31 2.80 2.83 4.60
CA THR A 31 1.67 3.51 3.95
C THR A 31 0.55 3.78 4.95
N GLY A 32 0.25 2.81 5.82
CA GLY A 32 -0.72 2.97 6.89
C GLY A 32 -0.32 4.05 7.90
N ALA A 33 0.94 4.03 8.36
CA ALA A 33 1.43 5.01 9.33
C ALA A 33 1.43 6.44 8.77
N VAL A 34 1.93 6.64 7.54
CA VAL A 34 1.93 7.95 6.87
C VAL A 34 0.51 8.47 6.68
N SER A 35 -0.40 7.61 6.20
CA SER A 35 -1.79 8.00 5.97
C SER A 35 -2.52 8.36 7.27
N LEU A 36 -2.25 7.62 8.36
CA LEU A 36 -2.80 7.93 9.67
C LEU A 36 -2.26 9.27 10.20
N MET A 37 -0.95 9.52 10.06
CA MET A 37 -0.33 10.80 10.45
C MET A 37 -0.95 11.97 9.68
N LEU A 38 -1.14 11.82 8.36
CA LEU A 38 -1.77 12.84 7.52
C LEU A 38 -3.19 13.19 8.01
N VAL A 39 -4.03 12.19 8.27
CA VAL A 39 -5.40 12.45 8.77
C VAL A 39 -5.39 12.99 10.20
N LEU A 40 -4.48 12.57 11.07
CA LEU A 40 -4.34 13.13 12.42
C LEU A 40 -3.93 14.61 12.38
N ILE A 41 -3.02 14.99 11.48
CA ILE A 41 -2.65 16.39 11.25
C ILE A 41 -3.88 17.19 10.80
N GLY A 42 -4.64 16.68 9.82
CA GLY A 42 -5.88 17.32 9.38
C GLY A 42 -6.91 17.48 10.50
N SER A 43 -7.18 16.40 11.24
CA SER A 43 -8.13 16.37 12.36
C SER A 43 -7.77 17.35 13.47
N SER A 44 -6.48 17.42 13.84
CA SER A 44 -6.02 18.32 14.91
C SER A 44 -6.20 19.81 14.59
N ARG A 45 -6.33 20.18 13.30
CA ARG A 45 -6.52 21.58 12.88
C ARG A 45 -7.98 22.02 12.84
N THR A 46 -8.90 21.10 12.57
CA THR A 46 -10.32 21.43 12.39
C THR A 46 -11.16 21.15 13.62
N GLY A 47 -10.81 20.10 14.40
CA GLY A 47 -11.61 19.66 15.54
C GLY A 47 -12.95 19.02 15.15
N GLU A 48 -13.21 18.76 13.87
CA GLU A 48 -14.49 18.21 13.41
C GLU A 48 -14.55 16.68 13.53
N ALA A 49 -15.68 16.18 14.03
CA ALA A 49 -15.90 14.75 14.26
C ALA A 49 -15.75 13.88 13.00
N GLN A 50 -16.00 14.44 11.81
CA GLN A 50 -15.88 13.72 10.54
C GLN A 50 -14.46 13.20 10.29
N TYR A 51 -13.42 13.94 10.70
CA TYR A 51 -12.03 13.50 10.51
C TYR A 51 -11.65 12.38 11.47
N THR A 52 -12.20 12.37 12.69
CA THR A 52 -12.05 11.24 13.63
C THR A 52 -12.64 9.95 13.05
N ILE A 53 -13.81 10.04 12.38
CA ILE A 53 -14.41 8.88 11.69
C ILE A 53 -13.47 8.36 10.59
N TRP A 54 -12.84 9.24 9.83
CA TRP A 54 -11.84 8.86 8.82
C TRP A 54 -10.61 8.18 9.44
N VAL A 55 -10.08 8.69 10.55
CA VAL A 55 -8.97 8.04 11.28
C VAL A 55 -9.35 6.61 11.67
N VAL A 56 -10.53 6.42 12.24
CA VAL A 56 -11.03 5.09 12.66
C VAL A 56 -11.21 4.16 11.45
N ALA A 57 -11.76 4.66 10.35
CA ALA A 57 -11.93 3.88 9.12
C ALA A 57 -10.56 3.43 8.56
N LEU A 58 -9.60 4.33 8.43
CA LEU A 58 -8.26 4.01 7.93
C LEU A 58 -7.50 3.06 8.87
N ALA A 59 -7.61 3.27 10.18
CA ALA A 59 -7.05 2.37 11.18
C ALA A 59 -7.65 0.96 11.08
N SER A 60 -8.98 0.85 10.89
CA SER A 60 -9.66 -0.44 10.74
C SER A 60 -9.16 -1.20 9.52
N VAL A 61 -9.01 -0.52 8.37
CA VAL A 61 -8.42 -1.12 7.16
C VAL A 61 -6.96 -1.54 7.43
N PHE A 62 -6.18 -0.70 8.10
CA PHE A 62 -4.80 -1.03 8.47
C PHE A 62 -4.71 -2.31 9.33
N PHE A 63 -5.50 -2.43 10.39
CA PHE A 63 -5.52 -3.62 11.25
C PHE A 63 -6.01 -4.87 10.51
N ALA A 64 -7.05 -4.74 9.68
CA ALA A 64 -7.53 -5.86 8.84
C ALA A 64 -6.43 -6.38 7.92
N ARG A 65 -5.57 -5.50 7.40
CA ARG A 65 -4.43 -5.89 6.55
C ARG A 65 -3.34 -6.60 7.33
N ILE A 66 -3.00 -6.11 8.52
CA ILE A 66 -2.05 -6.81 9.41
C ILE A 66 -2.58 -8.22 9.71
N ALA A 67 -3.86 -8.36 10.07
CA ALA A 67 -4.45 -9.66 10.35
C ALA A 67 -4.40 -10.60 9.13
N SER A 68 -4.75 -10.10 7.94
CA SER A 68 -4.66 -10.85 6.69
C SER A 68 -3.23 -11.30 6.37
N PHE A 69 -2.26 -10.39 6.53
CA PHE A 69 -0.84 -10.70 6.36
C PHE A 69 -0.36 -11.77 7.34
N LEU A 70 -0.67 -11.63 8.63
CA LEU A 70 -0.28 -12.60 9.66
C LEU A 70 -0.87 -13.99 9.37
N ASN A 71 -2.10 -14.05 8.85
CA ASN A 71 -2.72 -15.31 8.44
C ASN A 71 -1.97 -15.94 7.26
N ILE A 72 -1.64 -15.16 6.21
CA ILE A 72 -0.87 -15.64 5.05
C ILE A 72 0.52 -16.12 5.48
N LYS A 73 1.21 -15.34 6.32
CA LYS A 73 2.53 -15.68 6.85
C LYS A 73 2.47 -16.99 7.64
N ARG A 74 1.47 -17.15 8.51
CA ARG A 74 1.27 -18.39 9.27
C ARG A 74 1.06 -19.59 8.35
N THR A 75 0.23 -19.47 7.31
CA THR A 75 0.06 -20.54 6.32
C THR A 75 1.39 -20.87 5.62
N PHE A 76 2.17 -19.86 5.24
CA PHE A 76 3.49 -20.05 4.63
C PHE A 76 4.47 -20.76 5.56
N ASP A 77 4.52 -20.37 6.83
CA ASP A 77 5.42 -20.95 7.83
C ASP A 77 5.04 -22.42 8.15
N CYS A 78 3.75 -22.78 8.10
CA CYS A 78 3.27 -24.14 8.38
C CYS A 78 3.34 -25.08 7.18
N GLU A 79 2.92 -24.63 6.00
CA GLU A 79 2.71 -25.49 4.81
C GLU A 79 3.80 -25.30 3.74
N GLY A 80 4.62 -24.25 3.84
CA GLY A 80 5.55 -23.86 2.80
C GLY A 80 4.86 -23.22 1.59
N LEU A 81 5.60 -23.04 0.50
CA LEU A 81 5.06 -22.46 -0.73
C LEU A 81 4.30 -23.53 -1.54
N THR A 82 2.97 -23.58 -1.35
CA THR A 82 2.06 -24.40 -2.17
C THR A 82 1.46 -23.58 -3.32
N PRO A 83 1.00 -24.20 -4.42
CA PRO A 83 0.33 -23.48 -5.51
C PRO A 83 -0.91 -22.69 -5.06
N GLN A 84 -1.64 -23.23 -4.08
CA GLN A 84 -2.80 -22.56 -3.48
C GLN A 84 -2.38 -21.29 -2.72
N LEU A 85 -1.27 -21.37 -1.97
CA LEU A 85 -0.72 -20.22 -1.27
C LEU A 85 -0.15 -19.17 -2.24
N GLN A 86 0.47 -19.59 -3.34
CA GLN A 86 0.93 -18.68 -4.39
C GLN A 86 -0.23 -17.91 -5.02
N HIS A 87 -1.34 -18.61 -5.33
CA HIS A 87 -2.57 -17.96 -5.79
C HIS A 87 -3.13 -16.99 -4.75
N LYS A 88 -3.19 -17.40 -3.47
CA LYS A 88 -3.63 -16.55 -2.35
C LYS A 88 -2.77 -15.30 -2.22
N LEU A 89 -1.44 -15.42 -2.30
CA LEU A 89 -0.48 -14.30 -2.29
C LEU A 89 -0.71 -13.34 -3.46
N MET A 90 -1.00 -13.85 -4.65
CA MET A 90 -1.29 -13.01 -5.82
C MET A 90 -2.60 -12.23 -5.63
N VAL A 91 -3.68 -12.88 -5.21
CA VAL A 91 -4.98 -12.22 -4.98
C VAL A 91 -4.89 -11.23 -3.82
N SER A 92 -4.29 -11.63 -2.70
CA SER A 92 -4.08 -10.75 -1.55
C SER A 92 -3.19 -9.56 -1.90
N GLY A 93 -2.17 -9.74 -2.75
CA GLY A 93 -1.34 -8.65 -3.25
C GLY A 93 -2.15 -7.58 -3.99
N LEU A 94 -3.10 -7.99 -4.84
CA LEU A 94 -3.99 -7.05 -5.54
C LEU A 94 -4.91 -6.31 -4.57
N LEU A 95 -5.48 -7.00 -3.58
CA LEU A 95 -6.32 -6.39 -2.55
C LEU A 95 -5.54 -5.42 -1.67
N PHE A 96 -4.28 -5.76 -1.32
CA PHE A 96 -3.39 -4.86 -0.61
C PHE A 96 -3.10 -3.61 -1.45
N ALA A 97 -2.76 -3.76 -2.73
CA ALA A 97 -2.51 -2.62 -3.61
C ALA A 97 -3.71 -1.69 -3.76
N LEU A 98 -4.90 -2.26 -3.93
CA LEU A 98 -6.15 -1.50 -3.98
C LEU A 98 -6.34 -0.71 -2.67
N SER A 99 -6.19 -1.38 -1.53
CA SER A 99 -6.35 -0.74 -0.23
C SER A 99 -5.30 0.35 0.05
N ASP A 100 -4.04 0.13 -0.32
CA ASP A 100 -2.94 1.08 -0.18
C ASP A 100 -3.22 2.35 -1.00
N GLY A 101 -3.59 2.16 -2.28
CA GLY A 101 -3.92 3.26 -3.17
C GLY A 101 -5.12 4.07 -2.67
N LEU A 102 -6.18 3.40 -2.21
CA LEU A 102 -7.39 4.06 -1.67
C LEU A 102 -7.10 4.80 -0.36
N ILE A 103 -6.37 4.18 0.57
CA ILE A 103 -5.96 4.81 1.83
C ILE A 103 -5.12 6.06 1.53
N TRP A 104 -4.14 5.96 0.63
CA TRP A 104 -3.31 7.10 0.24
C TRP A 104 -4.13 8.22 -0.38
N ALA A 105 -4.98 7.90 -1.37
CA ALA A 105 -5.81 8.88 -2.05
C ALA A 105 -6.76 9.60 -1.07
N SER A 106 -7.36 8.84 -0.15
CA SER A 106 -8.28 9.38 0.86
C SER A 106 -7.57 10.25 1.89
N ALA A 107 -6.40 9.82 2.38
CA ALA A 107 -5.61 10.60 3.34
C ALA A 107 -5.08 11.89 2.72
N SER A 108 -4.58 11.81 1.48
CA SER A 108 -4.18 12.98 0.70
C SER A 108 -5.36 13.91 0.48
N TRP A 109 -6.55 13.37 0.21
CA TRP A 109 -7.76 14.16 0.02
C TRP A 109 -8.13 14.96 1.28
N VAL A 110 -8.12 14.31 2.44
CA VAL A 110 -8.36 14.98 3.73
C VAL A 110 -7.35 16.10 3.98
N VAL A 111 -6.07 15.88 3.69
CA VAL A 111 -5.04 16.89 3.95
C VAL A 111 -5.12 18.07 2.98
N PHE A 112 -5.29 17.80 1.69
CA PHE A 112 -5.35 18.85 0.66
C PHE A 112 -6.65 19.65 0.69
N ALA A 113 -7.75 19.06 1.18
CA ALA A 113 -8.98 19.80 1.44
C ALA A 113 -8.87 20.77 2.63
N LEU A 114 -7.89 20.56 3.52
CA LEU A 114 -7.76 21.30 4.77
C LEU A 114 -6.57 22.26 4.82
N LEU A 115 -5.63 22.11 3.90
CA LEU A 115 -4.40 22.88 3.87
C LEU A 115 -4.24 23.53 2.50
N ASP A 116 -3.82 24.78 2.48
CA ASP A 116 -3.28 25.40 1.26
C ASP A 116 -1.95 24.71 0.92
N VAL A 117 -2.03 23.64 0.13
CA VAL A 117 -0.87 22.85 -0.30
C VAL A 117 -0.48 23.29 -1.72
N SER A 118 0.79 23.61 -1.90
CA SER A 118 1.32 23.96 -3.22
C SER A 118 1.30 22.76 -4.17
N LEU A 119 1.16 23.02 -5.47
CA LEU A 119 1.25 21.99 -6.52
C LEU A 119 2.54 21.15 -6.38
N TYR A 120 3.67 21.78 -6.05
CA TYR A 120 4.95 21.09 -5.86
C TYR A 120 4.92 20.06 -4.73
N ALA A 121 4.24 20.37 -3.62
CA ALA A 121 4.12 19.45 -2.50
C ALA A 121 3.23 18.25 -2.86
N VAL A 122 2.11 18.47 -3.57
CA VAL A 122 1.24 17.40 -4.07
C VAL A 122 2.01 16.50 -5.06
N MET A 123 2.69 17.09 -6.05
CA MET A 123 3.51 16.34 -7.02
C MET A 123 4.60 15.51 -6.34
N SER A 124 5.32 16.10 -5.37
CA SER A 124 6.38 15.40 -4.65
C SER A 124 5.84 14.22 -3.84
N LEU A 125 4.73 14.41 -3.11
CA LEU A 125 4.09 13.35 -2.33
C LEU A 125 3.56 12.23 -3.23
N THR A 126 2.91 12.57 -4.35
CA THR A 126 2.45 11.56 -5.31
C THR A 126 3.60 10.80 -5.95
N LEU A 127 4.70 11.47 -6.34
CA LEU A 127 5.88 10.80 -6.89
C LEU A 127 6.47 9.78 -5.87
N VAL A 128 6.58 10.20 -4.61
CA VAL A 128 7.06 9.32 -3.53
C VAL A 128 6.13 8.12 -3.34
N ALA A 129 4.82 8.32 -3.37
CA ALA A 129 3.85 7.23 -3.24
C ALA A 129 3.91 6.27 -4.41
N VAL A 130 3.93 6.78 -5.64
CA VAL A 130 4.03 5.98 -6.87
C VAL A 130 5.32 5.16 -6.88
N ALA A 131 6.47 5.77 -6.56
CA ALA A 131 7.74 5.06 -6.46
C ALA A 131 7.71 3.99 -5.35
N SER A 132 7.16 4.31 -4.19
CA SER A 132 7.04 3.38 -3.07
C SER A 132 6.17 2.18 -3.43
N PHE A 133 5.01 2.40 -4.05
CA PHE A 133 4.13 1.30 -4.48
C PHE A 133 4.76 0.46 -5.60
N GLY A 134 5.47 1.06 -6.55
CA GLY A 134 6.25 0.33 -7.54
C GLY A 134 7.28 -0.61 -6.90
N LEU A 135 7.95 -0.16 -5.83
CA LEU A 135 8.92 -0.97 -5.09
C LEU A 135 8.27 -2.07 -4.24
N ILE A 136 7.16 -1.76 -3.55
CA ILE A 136 6.41 -2.70 -2.72
C ILE A 136 5.87 -3.87 -3.56
N TYR A 137 5.29 -3.55 -4.73
CA TYR A 137 4.62 -4.50 -5.61
C TYR A 137 5.46 -4.91 -6.84
N MET A 138 6.79 -4.76 -6.77
CA MET A 138 7.70 -5.02 -7.91
C MET A 138 7.53 -6.41 -8.56
N PHE A 139 7.20 -7.44 -7.78
CA PHE A 139 6.96 -8.80 -8.29
C PHE A 139 5.49 -9.07 -8.64
N GLN A 140 4.63 -8.06 -8.51
CA GLN A 140 3.20 -8.11 -8.75
C GLN A 140 2.79 -6.90 -9.61
N PRO A 141 3.17 -6.86 -10.90
CA PRO A 141 3.03 -5.66 -11.74
C PRO A 141 1.58 -5.16 -11.86
N ARG A 142 0.60 -6.06 -11.84
CA ARG A 142 -0.82 -5.70 -11.81
C ARG A 142 -1.20 -4.96 -10.52
N ALA A 143 -0.71 -5.44 -9.38
CA ALA A 143 -0.92 -4.79 -8.09
C ALA A 143 -0.21 -3.42 -8.05
N ALA A 144 1.04 -3.35 -8.53
CA ALA A 144 1.78 -2.09 -8.65
C ALA A 144 1.01 -1.05 -9.46
N ALA A 145 0.53 -1.43 -10.65
CA ALA A 145 -0.23 -0.53 -11.53
C ALA A 145 -1.50 0.00 -10.85
N VAL A 146 -2.25 -0.84 -10.14
CA VAL A 146 -3.45 -0.43 -9.40
C VAL A 146 -3.10 0.56 -8.29
N ALA A 147 -2.12 0.25 -7.45
CA ALA A 147 -1.71 1.12 -6.34
C ALA A 147 -1.19 2.47 -6.85
N MET A 148 -0.33 2.47 -7.87
CA MET A 148 0.23 3.69 -8.48
C MET A 148 -0.84 4.57 -9.13
N SER A 149 -1.80 3.96 -9.83
CA SER A 149 -2.90 4.70 -10.47
C SER A 149 -3.77 5.40 -9.43
N LEU A 150 -4.13 4.70 -8.35
CA LEU A 150 -4.89 5.27 -7.25
C LEU A 150 -4.10 6.34 -6.49
N ALA A 151 -2.79 6.15 -6.31
CA ALA A 151 -1.92 7.14 -5.67
C ALA A 151 -1.83 8.46 -6.44
N SER A 152 -2.13 8.43 -7.74
CA SER A 152 -2.11 9.58 -8.63
C SER A 152 -3.42 10.36 -8.65
N VAL A 153 -4.51 9.82 -8.09
CA VAL A 153 -5.84 10.47 -8.05
C VAL A 153 -5.80 11.88 -7.45
N PRO A 154 -5.06 12.17 -6.36
CA PRO A 154 -5.00 13.52 -5.82
C PRO A 154 -4.47 14.57 -6.81
N LEU A 155 -3.57 14.21 -7.74
CA LEU A 155 -3.12 15.13 -8.79
C LEU A 155 -4.20 15.46 -9.82
N LEU A 156 -5.20 14.61 -9.98
CA LEU A 156 -6.23 14.77 -11.01
C LEU A 156 -7.48 15.49 -10.50
N VAL A 157 -7.76 15.37 -9.19
CA VAL A 157 -9.04 15.80 -8.61
C VAL A 157 -8.95 17.16 -7.93
N PHE A 158 -7.78 17.57 -7.44
CA PHE A 158 -7.66 18.81 -6.68
C PHE A 158 -7.37 20.01 -7.58
N PRO A 159 -8.18 21.10 -7.50
CA PRO A 159 -7.79 22.37 -8.08
C PRO A 159 -6.58 22.89 -7.31
N PHE A 160 -5.49 23.14 -8.03
CA PHE A 160 -4.28 23.69 -7.44
C PHE A 160 -4.52 25.16 -7.13
N ALA A 161 -4.03 25.63 -5.98
CA ALA A 161 -3.85 27.06 -5.79
C ALA A 161 -2.84 27.52 -6.85
N ASP A 162 -3.31 28.27 -7.84
CA ASP A 162 -2.44 29.03 -8.74
C ASP A 162 -1.62 29.96 -7.84
N THR A 163 -0.39 29.56 -7.54
CA THR A 163 0.60 30.48 -6.96
C THR A 163 1.04 31.41 -8.08
N GLY A 164 0.21 32.43 -8.34
CA GLY A 164 0.56 33.67 -9.02
C GLY A 164 0.76 34.77 -8.00
#